data_AF-S4PZ86-F1
#
_entry.id   AF-S4PZ86-F1
#
_cell.length_a   1.000
_cell.length_b   1.000
_cell.length_c   1.000
_cell.angle_alpha   90.00
_cell.angle_beta   90.00
_cell.angle_gamma   90.00
#
_symmetry.space_group_name_H-M   'P 1'
#
loop_
_entity.id
_entity.type
_entity.pdbx_description
1 polymer ?
#
loop_
_entity_poly.entity_id
_entity_poly.type
_entity_poly.pdbx_seq_one_letter_code
_entity_poly.pdbx_strand_id
1 'polypeptide(L)'
;MNKNYPPGFTYQDFAPMFTAEFFDADAWASLFYKAGAKYIILTSKHHDGYTLFPSRRSFSWNAMEVGPKRDLVGEIAQAVRKNNLKFGVYHSLYEWFNP
;
A
#
# COMPACT_ATOMS: atom_id res chain seq x y z
N MET A 1 11.21 -16.80 -8.95
CA MET A 1 10.44 -17.65 -8.01
C MET A 1 11.23 -18.88 -7.60
N ASN A 2 11.54 -19.80 -8.52
CA ASN A 2 12.07 -21.15 -8.22
C ASN A 2 13.37 -21.24 -7.39
N LYS A 3 14.21 -20.20 -7.35
CA LYS A 3 15.45 -20.21 -6.55
C LYS A 3 15.21 -19.90 -5.07
N ASN A 4 14.20 -19.07 -4.77
CA ASN A 4 14.03 -18.45 -3.45
C ASN A 4 12.70 -18.80 -2.78
N TYR A 5 11.78 -19.46 -3.50
CA TYR A 5 10.44 -19.80 -3.02
C TYR A 5 10.12 -21.27 -3.34
N PRO A 6 9.28 -21.94 -2.52
CA PRO A 6 8.92 -23.33 -2.73
C PRO A 6 8.33 -23.59 -4.13
N PRO A 7 8.44 -24.83 -4.65
CA PRO A 7 7.75 -25.22 -5.88
C PRO A 7 6.25 -24.94 -5.78
N GLY A 8 5.68 -24.35 -6.84
CA GLY A 8 4.26 -23.99 -6.89
C GLY A 8 3.89 -22.64 -6.27
N PHE A 9 4.85 -21.91 -5.69
CA PHE A 9 4.61 -20.59 -5.12
C PHE A 9 4.33 -19.53 -6.22
N THR A 10 3.22 -18.81 -6.06
CA THR A 10 2.70 -17.79 -7.00
C THR A 10 2.89 -16.38 -6.44
N TYR A 11 2.62 -15.35 -7.26
CA TYR A 11 2.71 -13.97 -6.79
C TYR A 11 1.63 -13.63 -5.75
N GLN A 12 0.45 -14.24 -5.89
CA GLN A 12 -0.70 -14.05 -5.00
C GLN A 12 -0.41 -14.53 -3.58
N ASP A 13 0.48 -15.52 -3.42
CA ASP A 13 0.89 -16.03 -2.11
C ASP A 13 1.65 -15.00 -1.28
N PHE A 14 2.17 -13.92 -1.88
CA PHE A 14 2.77 -12.81 -1.12
C PHE A 14 1.74 -11.97 -0.38
N ALA A 15 0.49 -11.90 -0.84
CA ALA A 15 -0.52 -11.03 -0.23
C ALA A 15 -0.77 -11.32 1.26
N PRO A 16 -0.96 -12.58 1.72
CA PRO A 16 -1.07 -12.87 3.15
C PRO A 16 0.25 -12.67 3.92
N MET A 17 1.41 -12.71 3.23
CA MET A 17 2.72 -12.48 3.84
C MET A 17 3.04 -10.98 4.04
N PHE A 18 2.36 -10.10 3.30
CA PHE A 18 2.50 -8.66 3.49
C PHE A 18 1.72 -8.22 4.74
N THR A 19 2.39 -8.16 5.88
CA THR A 19 1.75 -7.84 7.18
C THR A 19 1.81 -6.36 7.56
N ALA A 20 2.77 -5.62 7.00
CA ALA A 20 3.08 -4.25 7.42
C ALA A 20 3.27 -4.11 8.94
N GLU A 21 3.88 -5.10 9.58
CA GLU A 21 4.00 -5.25 11.05
C GLU A 21 4.56 -4.00 11.75
N PHE A 22 5.60 -3.39 11.19
CA PHE A 22 6.24 -2.19 11.74
C PHE A 22 5.85 -0.89 11.02
N PHE A 23 4.79 -0.91 10.20
CA PHE A 23 4.34 0.29 9.52
C PHE A 23 3.67 1.26 10.50
N ASP A 24 4.26 2.45 10.61
CA ASP A 24 3.80 3.59 11.39
C ASP A 24 3.68 4.83 10.49
N ALA A 25 2.44 5.24 10.23
CA ALA A 25 2.11 6.39 9.41
C ALA A 25 2.58 7.73 10.01
N ASP A 26 2.51 7.88 11.34
CA ASP A 26 2.90 9.12 12.03
C ASP A 26 4.43 9.26 12.03
N ALA A 27 5.17 8.16 12.20
CA ALA A 27 6.63 8.14 12.05
C ALA A 27 7.07 8.55 10.64
N TRP A 28 6.40 8.03 9.61
CA TRP A 28 6.66 8.40 8.22
C TRP A 28 6.36 9.88 7.97
N ALA A 29 5.18 10.38 8.38
CA ALA A 29 4.82 11.78 8.22
C ALA A 29 5.81 12.72 8.92
N SER A 30 6.27 12.37 10.13
CA SER A 30 7.29 13.11 10.86
C SER A 30 8.62 13.13 10.11
N LEU A 31 9.06 11.99 9.57
CA LEU A 31 10.28 11.89 8.77
C LEU A 31 10.22 12.79 7.54
N PHE A 32 9.12 12.73 6.78
CA PHE A 32 8.95 13.54 5.57
C PHE A 32 8.91 15.04 5.88
N TYR A 33 8.24 15.43 6.97
CA TYR A 33 8.22 16.82 7.42
C TYR A 33 9.63 17.32 7.78
N LYS A 34 10.38 16.53 8.56
CA LYS A 34 11.77 16.84 8.94
C LYS A 34 12.72 16.91 7.75
N ALA A 35 12.47 16.11 6.71
CA ALA A 35 13.21 16.16 5.45
C ALA A 35 12.91 17.43 4.62
N GLY A 36 11.94 18.26 5.03
CA GLY A 36 11.57 19.48 4.32
C GLY A 36 10.61 19.26 3.15
N ALA A 37 10.08 18.05 2.98
CA ALA A 37 9.08 17.75 1.96
C ALA A 37 7.84 18.64 2.15
N LYS A 38 7.11 18.87 1.05
CA LYS A 38 5.85 19.64 1.06
C LYS A 38 4.64 18.80 0.69
N TYR A 39 4.88 17.66 0.05
CA TYR A 39 3.85 16.71 -0.31
C TYR A 39 4.42 15.30 -0.41
N ILE A 40 3.55 14.30 -0.32
CA ILE A 40 3.87 12.87 -0.52
C ILE A 40 2.84 12.29 -1.47
N ILE A 41 3.29 11.38 -2.35
CA ILE A 41 2.44 10.61 -3.25
C ILE A 41 2.65 9.13 -2.94
N LEU A 42 1.63 8.47 -2.39
CA LEU A 42 1.68 7.02 -2.11
C LEU A 42 1.08 6.23 -3.27
N THR A 43 1.70 5.11 -3.63
CA THR A 43 1.10 4.11 -4.53
C THR A 43 -0.15 3.51 -3.89
N SER A 44 -1.33 3.91 -4.37
CA SER A 44 -2.62 3.36 -3.91
C SER A 44 -2.93 1.99 -4.54
N LYS A 45 -2.49 1.80 -5.79
CA LYS A 45 -2.56 0.56 -6.57
C LYS A 45 -1.42 0.57 -7.59
N HIS A 46 -0.69 -0.53 -7.72
CA HIS A 46 0.30 -0.68 -8.78
C HIS A 46 -0.24 -1.60 -9.91
N HIS A 47 0.62 -2.03 -10.82
CA HIS A 47 0.22 -2.88 -11.95
C HIS A 47 -0.28 -4.27 -11.56
N ASP A 48 0.04 -4.75 -10.36
CA ASP A 48 -0.46 -6.02 -9.83
C ASP A 48 -1.94 -5.96 -9.40
N GLY A 49 -2.56 -4.78 -9.42
CA GLY A 49 -3.95 -4.57 -9.04
C GLY A 49 -4.21 -4.54 -7.54
N TYR A 50 -3.20 -4.78 -6.70
CA TYR A 50 -3.37 -4.84 -5.25
C TYR A 50 -3.55 -3.43 -4.69
N THR A 51 -4.69 -3.17 -4.04
CA THR A 51 -4.97 -1.85 -3.48
C THR A 51 -4.55 -1.75 -2.02
N LEU A 52 -3.85 -0.67 -1.66
CA LEU A 52 -3.46 -0.36 -0.27
C LEU A 52 -4.59 0.29 0.56
N PHE A 53 -5.80 0.31 0.02
CA PHE A 53 -7.02 0.85 0.61
C PHE A 53 -8.17 -0.15 0.46
N PRO A 54 -9.25 -0.07 1.26
CA PRO A 54 -10.41 -0.96 1.18
C PRO A 54 -11.26 -0.69 -0.07
N SER A 55 -10.77 -1.14 -1.23
CA SER A 55 -11.44 -0.97 -2.52
C SER A 55 -12.70 -1.83 -2.61
N ARG A 56 -13.84 -1.22 -2.96
CA ARG A 56 -15.08 -1.96 -3.27
C ARG A 56 -15.05 -2.69 -4.61
N ARG A 57 -13.99 -2.51 -5.40
CA ARG A 57 -13.84 -3.09 -6.76
C ARG A 57 -12.79 -4.20 -6.79
N SER A 58 -11.80 -4.17 -5.90
CA SER A 58 -10.71 -5.14 -5.82
C SER A 58 -11.02 -6.17 -4.72
N PHE A 59 -12.08 -6.96 -4.95
CA PHE A 59 -12.57 -7.93 -3.98
C PHE A 59 -11.49 -8.98 -3.68
N SER A 60 -11.25 -9.25 -2.40
CA SER A 60 -10.21 -10.17 -1.89
C SER A 60 -8.77 -9.88 -2.32
N TRP A 61 -8.51 -8.71 -2.92
CA TRP A 61 -7.18 -8.31 -3.42
C TRP A 61 -6.84 -6.88 -2.97
N ASN A 62 -6.90 -6.66 -1.66
CA ASN A 62 -6.60 -5.38 -1.04
C ASN A 62 -6.07 -5.53 0.40
N ALA A 63 -5.38 -4.50 0.91
CA ALA A 63 -4.75 -4.50 2.23
C ALA A 63 -5.69 -4.67 3.43
N MET A 64 -6.98 -4.37 3.27
CA MET A 64 -7.98 -4.61 4.32
C MET A 64 -8.41 -6.08 4.34
N GLU A 65 -8.58 -6.70 3.17
CA GLU A 65 -9.12 -8.06 3.05
C GLU A 65 -8.05 -9.15 3.11
N VAL A 66 -6.81 -8.89 2.71
CA VAL A 66 -5.69 -9.86 2.79
C VAL A 66 -4.38 -9.14 3.11
N GLY A 67 -3.54 -9.74 3.95
CA GLY A 67 -2.30 -9.12 4.42
C GLY A 67 -2.51 -8.23 5.65
N PRO A 68 -2.27 -6.91 5.62
CA PRO A 68 -2.16 -6.08 6.83
C PRO A 68 -3.44 -5.87 7.64
N LYS A 69 -4.61 -6.12 7.04
CA LYS A 69 -5.94 -5.82 7.61
C LYS A 69 -6.12 -4.35 7.99
N ARG A 70 -5.56 -3.46 7.16
CA ARG A 70 -5.45 -2.01 7.42
C ARG A 70 -5.72 -1.19 6.15
N ASP A 71 -6.23 0.02 6.35
CA ASP A 71 -6.33 1.04 5.29
C ASP A 71 -5.07 1.90 5.29
N LEU A 72 -4.01 1.41 4.65
CA LEU A 72 -2.69 2.06 4.68
C LEU A 72 -2.71 3.44 4.01
N VAL A 73 -3.53 3.62 2.96
CA VAL A 73 -3.72 4.92 2.31
C VAL A 73 -4.41 5.89 3.27
N GLY A 74 -5.48 5.46 3.94
CA GLY A 74 -6.20 6.27 4.91
C GLY A 74 -5.32 6.71 6.09
N GLU A 75 -4.56 5.77 6.65
CA GLU A 75 -3.66 6.02 7.78
C GLU A 75 -2.58 7.06 7.44
N ILE A 76 -1.87 6.89 6.30
CA ILE A 76 -0.85 7.86 5.90
C ILE A 76 -1.46 9.21 5.51
N ALA A 77 -2.62 9.22 4.85
CA ALA A 77 -3.30 10.46 4.49
C ALA A 77 -3.64 11.29 5.74
N GLN A 78 -4.11 10.63 6.80
CA GLN A 78 -4.41 11.27 8.07
C GLN A 78 -3.13 11.81 8.73
N ALA A 79 -2.08 10.99 8.85
CA ALA A 79 -0.81 11.39 9.47
C ALA A 79 -0.11 12.56 8.74
N VAL A 80 -0.09 12.52 7.41
CA VAL A 80 0.50 13.56 6.55
C VAL A 80 -0.25 14.89 6.71
N ARG A 81 -1.59 14.85 6.73
CA ARG A 81 -2.41 16.06 6.91
C ARG A 81 -2.24 16.68 8.30
N LYS A 82 -2.06 15.87 9.36
CA LYS A 82 -1.73 16.38 10.71
C LYS A 82 -0.42 17.18 10.73
N ASN A 83 0.54 16.83 9.86
CA ASN A 83 1.85 17.47 9.76
C ASN A 83 1.92 18.60 8.71
N ASN A 84 0.76 19.13 8.27
CA ASN A 84 0.64 20.22 7.29
C ASN A 84 1.36 19.93 5.94
N LEU A 85 1.43 18.66 5.55
CA LEU A 85 1.93 18.21 4.26
C LEU A 85 0.75 17.95 3.32
N LYS A 86 0.93 18.15 2.01
CA LYS A 86 -0.07 17.74 1.02
C LYS A 86 0.03 16.24 0.74
N PHE A 87 -1.11 15.58 0.61
CA PHE A 87 -1.17 14.15 0.31
C PHE A 87 -1.77 13.93 -1.08
N GLY A 88 -1.10 13.11 -1.88
CA GLY A 88 -1.57 12.61 -3.16
C GLY A 88 -1.46 11.09 -3.23
N VAL A 89 -2.06 10.52 -4.26
CA VAL A 89 -1.93 9.10 -4.57
C VAL A 89 -1.48 8.91 -6.00
N TYR A 90 -0.60 7.93 -6.19
CA TYR A 90 -0.35 7.34 -7.49
C TYR A 90 -1.34 6.17 -7.66
N HIS A 91 -1.92 6.03 -8.85
CA HIS A 91 -2.79 4.92 -9.18
C HIS A 91 -2.45 4.42 -10.57
N SER A 92 -2.05 3.16 -10.67
CA SER A 92 -1.76 2.57 -11.97
C SER A 92 -3.06 2.26 -12.71
N LEU A 93 -3.17 2.75 -13.95
CA LEU A 93 -4.30 2.43 -14.83
C LEU A 93 -4.16 1.05 -15.47
N TYR A 94 -2.91 0.63 -15.75
CA TYR A 94 -2.62 -0.69 -16.27
C TYR A 94 -2.62 -1.71 -15.14
N GLU A 95 -3.27 -2.86 -15.37
CA GLU A 95 -3.43 -3.92 -14.37
C GLU A 95 -3.23 -5.29 -15.02
N TRP A 96 -2.38 -6.14 -14.42
CA TRP A 96 -1.96 -7.42 -14.98
C TRP A 96 -3.06 -8.48 -15.00
N PHE A 97 -4.03 -8.38 -14.09
CA PHE A 97 -4.98 -9.45 -13.79
C PHE A 97 -6.44 -9.02 -13.91
N ASN A 98 -6.70 -7.79 -14.36
CA ASN A 98 -8.05 -7.37 -14.67
C ASN A 98 -8.46 -7.99 -16.03
N PRO A 99 -9.52 -8.81 -16.09
CA PRO A 99 -9.98 -9.47 -17.31
C PRO A 99 -10.50 -8.50 -18.37
#